data_AF-A0A523XYY3-F1
#
_entry.id   AF-A0A523XYY3-F1
#
_cell.length_a   1.000
_cell.length_b   1.000
_cell.length_c   1.000
_cell.angle_alpha   90.00
_cell.angle_beta   90.00
_cell.angle_gamma   90.00
#
_symmetry.space_group_name_H-M   'P 1'
#
loop_
_entity.id
_entity.type
_entity.pdbx_description
1 polymer ?
#
loop_
_entity_poly.entity_id
_entity_poly.type
_entity_poly.pdbx_seq_one_letter_code
_entity_poly.pdbx_strand_id
1 'polypeptide(L)' 'MTRHPLMAEPTMPITEAKQYMEENKIRHLPVIGEGKRLLGLVTQQTLVEAQPPAILRLNLWEINRALSQLTVGDV' A
#
# COMPACT_ATOMS: atom_id res chain seq x y z
N MET A 1 11.27 1.02 -25.42
CA MET A 1 10.05 1.84 -25.24
C MET A 1 8.84 0.94 -25.42
N THR A 2 8.05 0.70 -24.37
CA THR A 2 6.80 -0.09 -24.46
C THR A 2 5.66 0.82 -24.88
N ARG A 3 4.97 0.50 -25.98
CA ARG A 3 3.93 1.38 -26.56
C ARG A 3 2.67 1.49 -25.71
N HIS A 4 2.32 0.42 -25.01
CA HIS A 4 1.18 0.36 -24.10
C HIS A 4 1.64 -0.33 -22.81
N PRO A 5 2.20 0.41 -21.85
CA PRO A 5 2.55 -0.17 -20.56
C PRO A 5 1.28 -0.66 -19.86
N LEU A 6 1.41 -1.75 -19.11
CA LEU A 6 0.38 -2.14 -18.15
C LEU A 6 0.35 -1.09 -17.04
N MET A 7 -0.85 -0.76 -16.56
CA MET A 7 -1.11 0.38 -15.68
C MET A 7 -1.96 -0.07 -14.49
N ALA A 8 -1.88 0.65 -13.38
CA ALA A 8 -2.76 0.45 -12.23
C ALA A 8 -3.61 1.68 -11.97
N GLU A 9 -4.80 1.45 -11.41
CA GLU A 9 -5.61 2.51 -10.82
C GLU A 9 -5.11 2.83 -9.39
N PRO A 10 -5.28 4.06 -8.90
CA PRO A 10 -4.86 4.44 -7.54
C PRO A 10 -5.61 3.68 -6.44
N THR A 11 -6.74 3.06 -6.76
CA THR A 11 -7.58 2.25 -5.87
C THR A 11 -7.18 0.77 -5.86
N MET A 12 -6.28 0.34 -6.74
CA MET A 12 -5.84 -1.06 -6.82
C MET A 12 -5.11 -1.46 -5.53
N PRO A 13 -5.53 -2.54 -4.84
CA PRO A 13 -4.84 -3.06 -3.67
C PRO A 13 -3.36 -3.38 -3.96
N ILE A 14 -2.49 -3.09 -2.99
CA ILE A 14 -1.04 -3.36 -3.10
C ILE A 14 -0.76 -4.84 -3.39
N THR A 15 -1.52 -5.76 -2.79
CA THR A 15 -1.38 -7.20 -3.01
C THR A 15 -1.73 -7.59 -4.44
N GLU A 16 -2.77 -6.97 -5.01
CA GLU A 16 -3.17 -7.17 -6.40
C GLU A 16 -2.14 -6.58 -7.36
N ALA A 17 -1.64 -5.37 -7.10
CA ALA A 17 -0.57 -4.76 -7.89
C ALA A 17 0.70 -5.61 -7.92
N LYS A 18 1.06 -6.23 -6.78
CA LYS A 18 2.19 -7.17 -6.69
C LYS A 18 1.96 -8.42 -7.54
N GLN A 19 0.81 -9.07 -7.39
CA GLN A 19 0.45 -10.25 -8.17
C GLN A 19 0.43 -9.92 -9.68
N TYR A 20 -0.16 -8.78 -10.05
CA TYR A 20 -0.21 -8.30 -11.43
C TYR A 20 1.19 -8.10 -12.03
N MET A 21 2.13 -7.57 -11.25
CA MET A 21 3.53 -7.46 -11.65
C MET A 21 4.20 -8.83 -11.88
N GLU A 22 3.96 -9.79 -10.99
CA GLU A 22 4.53 -11.14 -11.05
C GLU A 22 4.01 -11.93 -12.27
N GLU A 23 2.70 -11.93 -12.48
CA GLU A 23 2.04 -12.62 -13.59
C GLU A 23 2.49 -12.09 -14.96
N ASN A 24 2.63 -10.77 -15.07
CA ASN A 24 3.01 -10.11 -16.31
C ASN A 24 4.54 -9.94 -16.47
N LYS A 25 5.34 -10.40 -15.50
CA LYS A 25 6.81 -10.30 -15.49
C LYS A 25 7.32 -8.86 -15.68
N ILE A 26 6.64 -7.90 -15.06
CA ILE A 26 7.00 -6.48 -15.09
C ILE A 26 7.46 -6.00 -13.71
N ARG A 27 8.28 -4.95 -13.68
CA ARG A 27 8.84 -4.38 -12.44
C ARG A 27 8.36 -2.97 -12.13
N HIS A 28 7.66 -2.35 -13.07
CA HIS A 28 7.24 -0.95 -13.03
C HIS A 28 5.78 -0.87 -13.45
N LEU A 29 4.97 -0.16 -12.67
CA LEU A 29 3.54 -0.02 -12.88
C LEU A 29 3.16 1.45 -12.74
N PRO A 30 2.95 2.17 -13.86
CA PRO A 30 2.42 3.53 -13.83
C PRO A 30 1.04 3.55 -13.20
N VAL A 31 0.81 4.49 -12.29
CA VAL A 31 -0.49 4.70 -11.65
C VAL A 31 -1.22 5.81 -12.41
N ILE A 32 -2.35 5.47 -12.99
CA ILE A 32 -3.15 6.37 -13.83
C ILE A 32 -4.48 6.66 -13.13
N GLY A 33 -4.79 7.95 -12.99
CA GLY A 33 -6.06 8.43 -12.48
C GLY A 33 -7.06 8.76 -13.58
N GLU A 34 -8.13 9.45 -13.20
CA GLU A 34 -9.16 9.89 -14.13
C GLU A 34 -8.60 10.72 -15.29
N GLY A 35 -9.23 10.60 -16.46
CA GLY A 35 -8.82 11.34 -17.66
C GLY A 35 -7.44 10.94 -18.21
N LYS A 36 -6.96 9.72 -17.90
CA LYS A 36 -5.63 9.21 -18.30
C LYS A 36 -4.46 10.03 -17.73
N ARG A 37 -4.67 10.68 -16.59
CA ARG A 37 -3.63 11.45 -15.92
C ARG A 37 -2.65 10.52 -15.21
N LEU A 38 -1.36 10.65 -15.50
CA LEU A 38 -0.31 9.98 -14.72
C LEU A 38 -0.22 10.59 -13.32
N LEU A 39 -0.45 9.76 -12.30
CA LEU A 39 -0.34 10.15 -10.89
C LEU A 39 1.02 9.79 -10.30
N GLY A 40 1.65 8.72 -10.77
CA GLY A 40 2.94 8.29 -10.28
C GLY A 40 3.42 6.96 -10.86
N LEU A 41 4.47 6.42 -10.26
CA LEU A 41 5.07 5.15 -10.66
C LEU A 41 5.30 4.28 -9.42
N VAL A 42 4.80 3.05 -9.46
CA VAL A 42 5.08 2.04 -8.45
C VAL A 42 6.10 1.05 -9.00
N THR A 43 7.09 0.70 -8.17
CA THR A 43 8.07 -0.33 -8.49
C THR A 43 7.88 -1.54 -7.59
N GLN A 44 8.31 -2.72 -8.04
CA GLN A 44 8.26 -3.93 -7.22
C GLN A 44 8.98 -3.73 -5.88
N GLN A 45 10.11 -3.00 -5.87
CA GLN A 45 10.85 -2.69 -4.64
C GLN A 45 10.00 -1.84 -3.69
N THR A 46 9.32 -0.80 -4.20
CA THR A 46 8.43 0.05 -3.39
C THR A 46 7.28 -0.74 -2.77
N LEU A 47 6.76 -1.76 -3.47
CA LEU A 47 5.71 -2.64 -2.93
C LEU A 47 6.21 -3.55 -1.80
N VAL A 48 7.47 -3.99 -1.85
CA VAL A 48 8.10 -4.79 -0.78
C VAL A 48 8.42 -3.92 0.43
N GLU A 49 8.85 -2.68 0.20
CA GLU A 49 9.21 -1.71 1.23
C GLU A 49 8.00 -0.93 1.78
N ALA A 50 6.79 -1.17 1.27
CA ALA A 50 5.59 -0.46 1.68
C ALA A 50 5.29 -0.71 3.17
N GLN A 51 5.81 0.17 4.01
CA GLN A 51 5.48 0.20 5.43
C GLN A 51 4.15 0.95 5.59
N PRO A 52 3.24 0.47 6.47
CA PRO A 52 2.09 1.26 6.86
C PRO A 52 2.56 2.64 7.33
N PRO A 53 1.87 3.74 6.95
CA PRO A 53 2.20 5.06 7.48
C PRO A 53 2.25 5.00 9.01
N ALA A 54 3.19 5.72 9.62
CA ALA A 54 3.51 5.60 11.04
C ALA A 54 2.30 5.69 11.98
N ILE A 55 1.22 6.36 11.56
CA ILE A 55 -0.05 6.52 12.27
C ILE A 55 -0.84 5.20 12.40
N LEU A 56 -0.69 4.26 11.47
CA LEU A 56 -1.30 2.93 11.52
C LEU A 56 -0.45 1.90 12.27
N ARG A 57 0.67 2.31 12.89
CA ARG A 57 1.50 1.44 13.72
C ARG A 57 0.85 1.31 15.11
N LEU A 58 -0.29 0.63 15.19
CA LEU A 58 -0.75 0.11 16.46
C LEU A 58 0.22 -0.99 16.89
N ASN A 59 1.20 -0.63 17.71
CA ASN A 59 2.11 -1.61 18.25
C ASN A 59 1.38 -2.32 19.42
N LEU A 60 1.48 -3.65 19.48
CA LEU A 60 0.80 -4.48 20.50
C LEU A 60 1.19 -4.09 21.94
N TRP A 61 2.38 -3.52 22.13
CA TRP A 61 2.87 -3.04 23.43
C TRP A 61 2.19 -1.74 23.88
N GLU A 62 1.88 -0.83 22.96
CA GLU A 62 1.19 0.44 23.17
C GLU A 62 -0.28 0.18 23.45
N ILE A 63 -0.89 -0.76 22.72
CA ILE A 63 -2.25 -1.24 23.04
C ILE A 63 -2.28 -1.82 24.45
N ASN A 64 -1.34 -2.72 24.78
CA ASN A 64 -1.32 -3.33 26.10
C ASN A 64 -1.11 -2.29 27.22
N ARG A 65 -0.24 -1.30 27.00
CA ARG A 65 -0.03 -0.18 27.93
C ARG A 65 -1.29 0.67 28.13
N ALA A 66 -2.02 0.98 27.05
CA ALA A 66 -3.26 1.75 27.12
C ALA A 66 -4.36 0.96 27.87
N LEU A 67 -4.51 -0.33 27.56
CA LEU A 67 -5.47 -1.22 28.21
C LEU A 67 -5.14 -1.47 29.69
N SER A 68 -3.85 -1.54 30.06
CA SER A 68 -3.44 -1.72 31.46
C SER A 68 -3.80 -0.54 32.37
N GLN A 69 -4.02 0.64 31.79
CA GLN A 69 -4.38 1.85 32.52
C GLN A 69 -5.89 2.15 32.48
N LEU A 70 -6.66 1.41 31.68
CA LEU A 70 -8.12 1.50 31.68
C LEU A 70 -8.67 0.79 32.91
N THR A 71 -9.41 1.52 33.74
CA THR A 71 -10.10 0.93 34.88
C THR A 71 -11.53 0.55 34.50
N VAL A 72 -12.13 -0.37 35.24
CA VAL A 72 -13.53 -0.79 35.01
C VAL A 72 -14.52 0.36 35.20
N GLY A 73 -14.12 1.45 35.87
CA GLY A 73 -14.94 2.66 36.00
C GLY A 73 -14.91 3.59 34.78
N ASP A 74 -14.02 3.34 33.83
CA ASP A 74 -13.85 4.15 32.60
C ASP A 74 -14.62 3.56 31.40
N VAL A 75 -15.33 2.44 31.60
CA VAL A 75 -16.19 1.77 30.61
C VAL A 75 -17.66 1.92 30.99
#